data_AF-A0A3N4VFZ6-F1
#
_entry.id   AF-A0A3N4VFZ6-F1
#
_cell.length_a   1.000
_cell.length_b   1.000
_cell.length_c   1.000
_cell.angle_alpha   90.00
_cell.angle_beta   90.00
_cell.angle_gamma   90.00
#
_symmetry.space_group_name_H-M   'P 1'
#
loop_
_entity.id
_entity.type
_entity.pdbx_description
1 polymer ?
#
loop_
_entity_poly.entity_id
_entity_poly.type
_entity_poly.pdbx_seq_one_letter_code
_entity_poly.pdbx_strand_id
1 'polypeptide(L)'
;MAKTTKLEKSAEKAYDKAKEAVKDARDLAKKVAKKKRPPVDDLKKDLKKAKADLATTPAKSAAPKSTASMSAAPKSDEDKAGALYTPPLPHSAESDDLHAQTMISLRTTAKAKGLTGISRLNKAGLIERLERSGS
;
A
#
# COMPACT_ATOMS: atom_id res chain seq x y z
N MET A 1 -52.91 -9.78 17.01
CA MET A 1 -51.82 -10.53 17.67
C MET A 1 -51.07 -11.52 16.73
N ALA A 2 -51.66 -12.10 15.68
CA ALA A 2 -50.97 -13.13 14.86
C ALA A 2 -49.84 -12.63 13.91
N LYS A 3 -49.74 -11.32 13.67
CA LYS A 3 -48.75 -10.74 12.74
C LYS A 3 -47.38 -10.51 13.39
N THR A 4 -47.32 -10.31 14.71
CA THR A 4 -46.09 -10.04 15.46
C THR A 4 -45.25 -11.31 15.63
N THR A 5 -45.89 -12.44 15.92
CA THR A 5 -45.19 -13.73 16.14
C THR A 5 -44.51 -14.30 14.90
N LYS A 6 -44.98 -13.96 13.69
CA LYS A 6 -44.32 -14.32 12.42
C LYS A 6 -43.08 -13.46 12.17
N LEU A 7 -43.14 -12.18 12.51
CA LEU A 7 -42.03 -11.24 12.41
C LEU A 7 -40.93 -11.59 13.42
N GLU A 8 -41.28 -11.98 14.64
CA GLU A 8 -40.33 -12.46 15.65
C GLU A 8 -39.58 -13.71 15.17
N LYS A 9 -40.32 -14.71 14.66
CA LYS A 9 -39.70 -15.93 14.11
C LYS A 9 -38.84 -15.68 12.87
N SER A 10 -39.18 -14.70 12.04
CA SER A 10 -38.32 -14.35 10.89
C SER A 10 -37.09 -13.58 11.34
N ALA A 11 -37.21 -12.73 12.35
CA ALA A 11 -36.09 -12.01 12.95
C ALA A 11 -35.10 -12.99 13.62
N GLU A 12 -35.58 -13.97 14.37
CA GLU A 12 -34.74 -15.03 14.97
C GLU A 12 -33.97 -15.81 13.90
N LYS A 13 -34.65 -16.27 12.84
CA LYS A 13 -33.99 -16.99 11.73
C LYS A 13 -32.97 -16.12 11.00
N ALA A 14 -33.24 -14.83 10.82
CA ALA A 14 -32.30 -13.90 10.21
C ALA A 14 -31.07 -13.70 11.11
N TYR A 15 -31.27 -13.62 12.42
CA TYR A 15 -30.21 -13.46 13.39
C TYR A 15 -29.31 -14.69 13.49
N ASP A 16 -29.89 -15.90 13.49
CA ASP A 16 -29.12 -17.15 13.48
C ASP A 16 -28.31 -17.30 12.19
N LYS A 17 -28.90 -16.97 11.04
CA LYS A 17 -28.19 -16.96 9.76
C LYS A 17 -27.04 -15.95 9.74
N ALA A 18 -27.24 -14.77 10.34
CA ALA A 18 -26.19 -13.77 10.49
C ALA A 18 -25.06 -14.26 11.41
N LYS A 19 -25.37 -14.93 12.52
CA LYS A 19 -24.37 -15.51 13.42
C LYS A 19 -23.49 -16.55 12.72
N GLU A 20 -24.09 -17.45 11.94
CA GLU A 20 -23.34 -18.47 11.19
C GLU A 20 -22.45 -17.82 10.11
N ALA A 21 -22.98 -16.86 9.35
CA ALA A 21 -22.18 -16.12 8.37
C ALA A 21 -20.98 -15.38 8.99
N VAL A 22 -21.13 -14.81 10.20
CA VAL A 22 -20.04 -14.15 10.93
C VAL A 22 -19.01 -15.16 11.43
N LYS A 23 -19.42 -16.36 11.86
CA LYS A 23 -18.48 -17.43 12.24
C LYS A 23 -17.67 -17.90 11.03
N ASP A 24 -18.33 -18.18 9.91
CA ASP A 24 -17.68 -18.59 8.67
C ASP A 24 -16.69 -17.54 8.18
N ALA A 25 -17.09 -16.26 8.19
CA ALA A 25 -16.20 -15.15 7.84
C ALA A 25 -14.98 -15.09 8.76
N ARG A 26 -15.14 -15.31 10.07
CA ARG A 26 -14.01 -15.36 11.03
C ARG A 26 -13.07 -16.52 10.75
N ASP A 27 -13.59 -17.69 10.42
CA ASP A 27 -12.75 -18.87 10.18
C ASP A 27 -12.02 -18.80 8.84
N LEU A 28 -12.66 -18.22 7.82
CA LEU A 28 -12.00 -17.86 6.57
C LEU A 28 -10.91 -16.81 6.80
N ALA A 29 -11.18 -15.76 7.58
CA ALA A 29 -10.18 -14.74 7.92
C ALA A 29 -8.98 -15.35 8.69
N LYS A 30 -9.21 -16.25 9.66
CA LYS A 30 -8.13 -16.96 10.36
C LYS A 30 -7.31 -17.85 9.42
N LYS A 31 -7.95 -18.55 8.47
CA LYS A 31 -7.26 -19.38 7.47
C LYS A 31 -6.40 -18.53 6.54
N VAL A 32 -6.89 -17.38 6.09
CA VAL A 32 -6.11 -16.43 5.27
C VAL A 32 -4.93 -15.86 6.07
N ALA A 33 -5.14 -15.48 7.33
CA ALA A 33 -4.07 -15.01 8.21
C ALA A 33 -2.98 -16.06 8.47
N LYS A 34 -3.35 -17.34 8.61
CA LYS A 34 -2.38 -18.45 8.73
C LYS A 34 -1.60 -18.70 7.43
N LYS A 35 -2.25 -18.62 6.26
CA LYS A 35 -1.58 -18.79 4.96
C LYS A 35 -0.64 -17.65 4.59
N LYS A 36 -0.89 -16.44 5.08
CA LYS A 36 -0.08 -15.24 4.78
C LYS A 36 1.08 -15.01 5.75
N ARG A 37 1.10 -15.70 6.90
CA ARG A 37 2.21 -15.61 7.85
C ARG A 37 3.28 -16.64 7.48
N PRO A 38 4.52 -16.22 7.19
CA PRO A 38 5.61 -17.19 7.11
C PRO A 38 5.70 -17.92 8.47
N PRO A 39 5.92 -19.24 8.47
CA PRO A 39 6.08 -19.97 9.72
C PRO A 39 7.26 -19.37 10.49
N VAL A 40 7.15 -19.38 11.83
CA VAL A 40 8.14 -18.75 12.73
C VAL A 40 9.56 -19.26 12.47
N ASP A 41 9.70 -20.48 11.98
CA ASP A 41 11.00 -21.07 11.65
C ASP A 41 11.63 -20.49 10.37
N ASP A 42 10.83 -20.04 9.41
CA ASP A 42 11.34 -19.31 8.25
C ASP A 42 11.79 -17.89 8.65
N LEU A 43 11.04 -17.24 9.55
CA LEU A 43 11.47 -15.96 10.14
C LEU A 43 12.77 -16.09 10.95
N LYS A 44 12.98 -17.20 11.67
CA LYS A 44 14.24 -17.48 12.39
C LYS A 44 15.40 -17.69 11.42
N LYS A 45 15.18 -18.40 10.30
CA LYS A 45 16.20 -18.59 9.25
C LYS A 45 16.57 -17.26 8.61
N ASP A 46 15.57 -16.44 8.26
CA ASP A 46 15.80 -15.11 7.69
C ASP A 46 16.55 -14.19 8.65
N LEU A 47 16.22 -14.21 9.95
CA LEU A 47 16.97 -13.47 10.96
C LEU A 47 18.42 -13.96 11.09
N LYS A 48 18.66 -15.28 11.05
CA LYS A 48 20.01 -15.83 11.12
C LYS A 48 20.81 -15.48 9.87
N LYS A 49 20.18 -15.52 8.69
CA LYS A 49 20.80 -15.13 7.42
C LYS A 49 21.11 -13.64 7.38
N ALA A 50 20.18 -12.78 7.80
CA ALA A 50 20.40 -11.33 7.88
C ALA A 50 21.53 -10.98 8.86
N LYS A 51 21.64 -11.69 10.01
CA LYS A 51 22.77 -11.53 10.93
C LYS A 51 24.11 -11.96 10.31
N ALA A 52 24.12 -13.03 9.52
CA ALA A 52 25.33 -13.50 8.82
C ALA A 52 25.74 -12.53 7.69
N ASP A 53 24.78 -12.00 6.92
CA ASP A 53 25.01 -11.01 5.87
C ASP A 53 25.55 -9.69 6.47
N LEU A 54 25.07 -9.28 7.66
CA LEU A 54 25.59 -8.11 8.40
C LEU A 54 27.04 -8.30 8.90
N ALA A 55 27.44 -9.54 9.17
CA ALA A 55 28.78 -9.87 9.66
C ALA A 55 29.82 -9.99 8.53
N THR A 56 29.39 -10.10 7.27
CA THR A 56 30.27 -10.49 6.14
C THR A 56 30.48 -9.40 5.08
N THR A 57 29.99 -8.17 5.25
CA THR A 57 30.23 -7.09 4.25
C THR A 57 31.50 -6.27 4.58
N PRO A 58 32.60 -6.42 3.81
CA PRO A 58 33.64 -5.39 3.76
C PRO A 58 33.12 -4.18 2.98
N ALA A 59 33.32 -2.99 3.54
CA ALA A 59 33.08 -1.72 2.86
C ALA A 59 33.96 -1.61 1.61
N LYS A 60 33.38 -1.80 0.42
CA LYS A 60 34.02 -1.41 -0.84
C LYS A 60 33.11 -0.45 -1.61
N SER A 61 33.45 0.82 -1.46
CA SER A 61 33.02 1.95 -2.26
C SER A 61 33.36 1.71 -3.74
N ALA A 62 32.36 1.82 -4.62
CA ALA A 62 32.56 2.03 -6.04
C ALA A 62 31.33 2.73 -6.63
N ALA A 63 31.39 4.05 -6.70
CA ALA A 63 30.57 4.85 -7.60
C ALA A 63 31.14 4.72 -9.02
N PRO A 64 30.27 4.73 -10.04
CA PRO A 64 30.62 5.50 -11.22
C PRO A 64 29.53 6.49 -11.65
N LYS A 65 30.05 7.71 -11.81
CA LYS A 65 29.68 8.86 -12.63
C LYS A 65 28.51 8.73 -13.61
N SER A 66 27.70 9.78 -13.53
CA SER A 66 26.82 10.39 -14.52
C SER A 66 27.30 10.38 -15.98
N THR A 67 26.38 10.02 -16.88
CA THR A 67 26.22 10.69 -18.18
C THR A 67 24.74 11.02 -18.36
N ALA A 68 24.42 12.31 -18.26
CA ALA A 68 23.17 12.84 -18.74
C ALA A 68 23.11 12.71 -20.27
N SER A 69 21.98 12.27 -20.82
CA SER A 69 21.63 12.58 -22.20
C SER A 69 20.12 12.54 -22.41
N MET A 70 19.60 13.72 -22.69
CA MET A 70 18.56 14.02 -23.67
C MET A 70 17.16 13.45 -23.42
N SER A 71 16.32 14.35 -22.91
CA SER A 71 15.02 14.72 -23.48
C SER A 71 14.59 13.94 -24.72
N ALA A 72 13.61 13.07 -24.55
CA ALA A 72 12.67 12.72 -25.61
C ALA A 72 11.27 12.86 -25.02
N ALA A 73 10.61 13.97 -25.35
CA ALA A 73 9.18 14.12 -25.18
C ALA A 73 8.49 13.06 -26.05
N PRO A 74 7.53 12.26 -25.54
CA PRO A 74 6.72 11.44 -26.42
C PRO A 74 5.75 12.37 -27.15
N LYS A 75 5.96 12.58 -28.45
CA LYS A 75 4.86 12.90 -29.35
C LYS A 75 4.03 11.62 -29.45
N SER A 76 2.92 11.59 -28.75
CA SER A 76 1.91 10.55 -28.93
C SER A 76 1.08 10.93 -30.14
N ASP A 77 1.43 10.33 -31.29
CA ASP A 77 0.51 10.12 -32.40
C ASP A 77 -0.72 9.35 -31.87
N GLU A 78 -1.91 9.86 -32.19
CA GLU A 78 -3.15 9.11 -32.09
C GLU A 78 -3.06 7.84 -32.95
N ASP A 79 -3.20 6.65 -32.36
CA ASP A 79 -4.16 5.66 -32.89
C ASP A 79 -4.30 4.37 -32.07
N LYS A 80 -5.57 3.94 -32.00
CA LYS A 80 -6.12 2.60 -31.74
C LYS A 80 -6.51 2.11 -30.33
N ALA A 81 -7.78 1.69 -30.35
CA ALA A 81 -8.41 0.54 -29.69
C ALA A 81 -9.08 0.79 -28.34
N GLY A 82 -10.41 1.04 -28.42
CA GLY A 82 -11.39 0.73 -27.38
C GLY A 82 -10.98 1.10 -25.96
N ALA A 83 -10.95 2.40 -25.66
CA ALA A 83 -10.73 2.90 -24.31
C ALA A 83 -11.79 2.32 -23.36
N LEU A 84 -11.42 1.27 -22.63
CA LEU A 84 -12.15 0.81 -21.45
C LEU A 84 -12.36 2.02 -20.56
N TYR A 85 -13.62 2.35 -20.24
CA TYR A 85 -13.95 3.46 -19.35
C TYR A 85 -13.33 3.19 -17.97
N THR A 86 -12.14 3.74 -17.74
CA THR A 86 -11.52 3.80 -16.41
C THR A 86 -12.11 5.01 -15.70
N PRO A 87 -12.92 4.83 -14.64
CA PRO A 87 -13.42 5.95 -13.88
C PRO A 87 -12.24 6.76 -13.34
N PRO A 88 -12.38 8.10 -13.25
CA PRO A 88 -11.33 8.97 -12.76
C PRO A 88 -10.92 8.54 -11.34
N LEU A 89 -9.62 8.55 -11.06
CA LEU A 89 -9.09 8.27 -9.73
C LEU A 89 -9.70 9.28 -8.74
N PRO A 90 -10.15 8.85 -7.54
CA PRO A 90 -10.64 9.77 -6.54
C PRO A 90 -9.55 10.77 -6.17
N HIS A 91 -9.82 12.06 -6.36
CA HIS A 91 -8.94 13.13 -5.92
C HIS A 91 -8.92 13.13 -4.39
N SER A 92 -7.80 12.72 -3.80
CA SER A 92 -7.58 12.85 -2.36
C SER A 92 -7.51 14.34 -2.03
N ALA A 93 -8.43 14.84 -1.20
CA ALA A 93 -8.33 16.19 -0.66
C ALA A 93 -6.97 16.36 0.03
N GLU A 94 -6.17 17.32 -0.44
CA GLU A 94 -4.88 17.66 0.14
C GLU A 94 -5.10 18.01 1.62
N SER A 95 -4.71 17.10 2.50
CA SER A 95 -4.75 17.33 3.94
C SER A 95 -3.44 17.98 4.34
N ASP A 96 -3.47 19.02 5.18
CA ASP A 96 -2.24 19.68 5.65
C ASP A 96 -1.35 18.74 6.49
N ASP A 97 -1.93 17.70 7.09
CA ASP A 97 -1.18 16.66 7.81
C ASP A 97 -0.51 15.66 6.85
N LEU A 98 0.83 15.76 6.74
CA LEU A 98 1.69 14.88 5.96
C LEU A 98 1.55 13.40 6.36
N HIS A 99 1.26 13.10 7.63
CA HIS A 99 1.13 11.72 8.09
C HIS A 99 -0.18 11.06 7.63
N ALA A 100 -1.25 11.85 7.47
CA ALA A 100 -2.53 11.41 6.93
C ALA A 100 -2.51 11.23 5.39
N GLN A 101 -1.59 11.89 4.69
CA GLN A 101 -1.49 11.82 3.23
C GLN A 101 -1.13 10.42 2.72
N THR A 102 -1.57 10.12 1.48
CA THR A 102 -1.20 8.89 0.79
C THR A 102 0.22 8.99 0.22
N MET A 103 0.84 7.84 -0.09
CA MET A 103 2.14 7.78 -0.76
C MET A 103 2.18 8.51 -2.11
N ILE A 104 1.05 8.55 -2.82
CA ILE A 104 0.94 9.23 -4.11
C ILE A 104 0.96 10.73 -3.88
N SER A 105 0.13 11.24 -2.96
CA SER A 105 0.07 12.65 -2.56
C SER A 105 1.42 13.17 -2.04
N LEU A 106 2.14 12.37 -1.24
CA LEU A 106 3.49 12.74 -0.77
C LEU A 106 4.51 12.82 -1.92
N ARG A 107 4.38 11.98 -2.95
CA ARG A 107 5.28 12.04 -4.12
C ARG A 107 4.93 13.21 -5.03
N THR A 108 3.65 13.55 -5.19
CA THR A 108 3.23 14.70 -6.00
C THR A 108 3.67 16.00 -5.33
N THR A 109 3.45 16.16 -4.03
CA THR A 109 3.94 17.31 -3.26
C THR A 109 5.46 17.40 -3.29
N ALA A 110 6.19 16.28 -3.13
CA ALA A 110 7.65 16.30 -3.20
C ALA A 110 8.17 16.69 -4.59
N LYS A 111 7.51 16.24 -5.67
CA LYS A 111 7.82 16.68 -7.05
C LYS A 111 7.52 18.17 -7.25
N ALA A 112 6.41 18.67 -6.72
CA ALA A 112 6.05 20.08 -6.79
C ALA A 112 7.08 20.97 -6.08
N LYS A 113 7.69 20.47 -4.99
CA LYS A 113 8.83 21.10 -4.30
C LYS A 113 10.20 20.88 -5.00
N GLY A 114 10.23 20.22 -6.16
CA GLY A 114 11.48 19.97 -6.91
C GLY A 114 12.39 18.90 -6.30
N LEU A 115 11.91 18.08 -5.36
CA LEU A 115 12.73 17.04 -4.72
C LEU A 115 12.97 15.86 -5.68
N THR A 116 14.25 15.52 -5.87
CA THR A 116 14.68 14.38 -6.70
C THR A 116 14.98 13.13 -5.87
N GLY A 117 14.98 11.96 -6.51
CA GLY A 117 15.30 10.69 -5.83
C GLY A 117 14.20 10.15 -4.90
N ILE A 118 13.01 10.75 -4.91
CA ILE A 118 11.89 10.40 -4.02
C ILE A 118 11.31 9.00 -4.26
N SER A 119 11.55 8.39 -5.43
CA SER A 119 11.03 7.06 -5.78
C SER A 119 11.59 5.94 -4.93
N ARG A 120 12.80 6.12 -4.37
CA ARG A 120 13.49 5.16 -3.52
C ARG A 120 13.10 5.27 -2.05
N LEU A 121 12.40 6.32 -1.67
CA LEU A 121 12.04 6.60 -0.28
C LEU A 121 10.73 5.89 0.08
N ASN A 122 10.67 5.39 1.32
CA ASN A 122 9.44 4.91 1.93
C ASN A 122 8.60 6.10 2.45
N LYS A 123 7.39 5.85 2.99
CA LYS A 123 6.49 6.91 3.47
C LYS A 123 7.16 7.83 4.49
N ALA A 124 7.85 7.24 5.48
CA ALA A 124 8.53 7.99 6.52
C ALA A 124 9.65 8.89 5.97
N GLY A 125 10.50 8.36 5.08
CA GLY A 125 11.58 9.14 4.47
C GLY A 125 11.08 10.23 3.52
N LEU A 126 9.92 10.04 2.88
CA LEU A 126 9.25 11.10 2.13
C LEU A 126 8.77 12.24 3.03
N ILE A 127 8.11 11.92 4.14
CA ILE A 127 7.63 12.90 5.12
C ILE A 127 8.80 13.70 5.67
N GLU A 128 9.84 13.02 6.18
CA GLU A 128 11.03 13.68 6.75
C GLU A 128 11.73 14.60 5.74
N ARG A 129 11.76 14.22 4.46
CA ARG A 129 12.33 15.07 3.40
C ARG A 129 11.44 16.26 3.05
N LEU A 130 10.12 16.08 3.08
CA LEU A 130 9.15 17.15 2.87
C LEU A 130 9.17 18.17 4.01
N GLU A 131 9.32 17.72 5.26
CA GLU A 131 9.48 18.56 6.44
C GLU A 131 10.77 19.39 6.36
N ARG A 132 11.91 18.75 6.06
CA ARG A 132 13.19 19.46 5.85
C ARG A 132 13.15 20.50 4.73
N SER A 133 12.33 20.28 3.70
CA SER A 133 12.19 21.19 2.55
C SER A 133 11.13 22.27 2.73
N GLY A 134 10.30 22.18 3.79
CA GLY A 134 9.22 23.13 4.07
C GLY A 134 9.54 24.13 5.19
N SER A 135 10.74 24.05 5.76
CA SER A 135 11.30 25.05 6.68
C SER A 135 12.20 26.02 5.93
#